data_AF-A0A3G6TES2-F1
#
_entry.id   AF-A0A3G6TES2-F1
#
_cell.length_a   1.000
_cell.length_b   1.000
_cell.length_c   1.000
_cell.angle_alpha   90.00
_cell.angle_beta   90.00
_cell.angle_gamma   90.00
#
_symmetry.space_group_name_H-M   'P 1'
#
loop_
_entity.id
_entity.type
_entity.pdbx_description
1 polymer ?
#
loop_
_entity_poly.entity_id
_entity_poly.type
_entity_poly.pdbx_seq_one_letter_code
_entity_poly.pdbx_strand_id
1 'polypeptide(L)'
;MRLIYLICIFIFCTSAAQNVLPLDTLKLKEAKDMLADDYGNLYIYKNKDFSFTKYDSLGKQIGKMMLTVPYKVQTVQNPLYVPLFSENAQEMKFVDQNMNEIQRIDFKQKFGFIRMAYAEDLQQLWLLDDSTKRLIQYNFRNDTTINSFPFDISFEDLMDLLVYETKVYVLTKKHIRIYNLKFEKLFEAPVENGKRFRRENDAILVIANNSILKYVPEKGMSPVFDDPEAQIVDKNILSYFEIKGNKLYLYSLEKVKKARQQEQQKIELQNIEQSSGKPLENIEDKSKGTEAEKKPSDNTLEQLIEQTSEVQAAGVEKLIN
;
A
#
# COMPACT_ATOMS: atom_id res chain seq x y z
N MET A 1 -0.69 -3.79 -51.24
CA MET A 1 -1.86 -4.49 -50.66
C MET A 1 -1.51 -5.30 -49.41
N ARG A 2 -0.55 -6.24 -49.43
CA ARG A 2 -0.23 -7.09 -48.25
C ARG A 2 0.39 -6.38 -47.04
N LEU A 3 1.17 -5.30 -47.25
CA LEU A 3 1.81 -4.56 -46.16
C LEU A 3 0.81 -3.75 -45.29
N ILE A 4 -0.28 -3.28 -45.91
CA ILE A 4 -1.32 -2.50 -45.23
C ILE A 4 -2.10 -3.38 -44.24
N TYR A 5 -2.38 -4.63 -44.60
CA TYR A 5 -3.02 -5.60 -43.70
C TYR A 5 -2.19 -5.87 -42.45
N LEU A 6 -0.86 -5.89 -42.58
CA LEU A 6 0.06 -6.14 -41.47
C LEU A 6 0.07 -4.95 -40.49
N ILE A 7 0.02 -3.72 -41.00
CA ILE A 7 -0.08 -2.51 -40.18
C ILE A 7 -1.44 -2.42 -39.45
N CYS A 8 -2.54 -2.80 -40.11
CA CYS A 8 -3.86 -2.82 -39.48
C CYS A 8 -3.97 -3.83 -38.33
N ILE A 9 -3.27 -4.97 -38.40
CA ILE A 9 -3.25 -5.98 -37.33
C ILE A 9 -2.54 -5.46 -36.08
N PHE A 10 -1.42 -4.75 -36.24
CA PHE A 10 -0.68 -4.19 -35.09
C PHE A 10 -1.43 -3.07 -34.36
N ILE A 11 -2.26 -2.30 -35.06
CA ILE A 11 -3.06 -1.20 -34.47
C ILE A 11 -4.24 -1.76 -33.63
N PHE A 12 -4.78 -2.94 -33.97
CA PHE A 12 -5.86 -3.55 -33.19
C PHE A 12 -5.37 -4.17 -31.87
N CYS A 13 -4.11 -4.60 -31.78
CA CYS A 13 -3.57 -5.25 -30.59
C CYS A 13 -3.20 -4.28 -29.45
N THR A 14 -2.99 -2.99 -29.72
CA THR A 14 -2.63 -2.00 -28.68
C THR A 14 -3.83 -1.42 -27.93
N SER A 15 -5.06 -1.63 -28.44
CA SER A 15 -6.27 -0.97 -27.94
C SER A 15 -7.02 -1.73 -26.82
N ALA A 16 -6.58 -2.95 -26.49
CA ALA A 16 -7.28 -3.83 -25.54
C ALA A 16 -6.73 -3.78 -24.10
N ALA A 17 -5.85 -2.84 -23.77
CA ALA A 17 -5.17 -2.82 -22.47
C ALA A 17 -5.97 -2.13 -21.34
N GLN A 18 -6.97 -1.31 -21.67
CA GLN A 18 -7.74 -0.52 -20.70
C GLN A 18 -9.22 -0.92 -20.73
N ASN A 19 -9.66 -1.65 -19.70
CA ASN A 19 -11.09 -1.81 -19.45
C ASN A 19 -11.58 -0.52 -18.79
N VAL A 20 -12.11 0.41 -19.60
CA VAL A 20 -12.93 1.51 -19.06
C VAL A 20 -14.23 0.87 -18.61
N LEU A 21 -14.35 0.59 -17.31
CA LEU A 21 -15.64 0.20 -16.75
C LEU A 21 -16.62 1.35 -17.01
N PRO A 22 -17.87 1.10 -17.44
CA PRO A 22 -18.88 2.13 -17.65
C PRO A 22 -19.38 2.62 -16.28
N LEU A 23 -18.50 3.31 -15.57
CA LEU A 23 -18.69 3.87 -14.25
C LEU A 23 -19.23 5.30 -14.33
N ASP A 24 -19.72 5.73 -15.51
CA ASP A 24 -20.37 7.04 -15.71
C ASP A 24 -21.58 7.25 -14.78
N THR A 25 -22.11 6.19 -14.16
CA THR A 25 -23.15 6.25 -13.13
C THR A 25 -22.63 6.56 -11.72
N LEU A 26 -21.33 6.37 -11.45
CA LEU A 26 -20.75 6.70 -10.16
C LEU A 26 -20.62 8.21 -10.02
N LYS A 27 -21.32 8.75 -9.01
CA LYS A 27 -21.23 10.17 -8.62
C LYS A 27 -19.90 10.44 -7.91
N LEU A 28 -18.78 10.29 -8.63
CA LEU A 28 -17.40 10.39 -8.12
C LEU A 28 -16.98 11.82 -7.78
N LYS A 29 -17.59 12.83 -8.41
CA LYS A 29 -17.31 14.26 -8.16
C LYS A 29 -17.41 14.68 -6.69
N GLU A 30 -18.21 13.96 -5.90
CA GLU A 30 -18.42 14.25 -4.47
C GLU A 30 -17.70 13.24 -3.54
N ALA A 31 -16.90 12.32 -4.09
CA ALA A 31 -16.16 11.34 -3.31
C ALA A 31 -15.03 12.05 -2.52
N LYS A 32 -15.05 11.91 -1.19
CA LYS A 32 -13.92 12.27 -0.33
C LYS A 32 -12.94 11.11 -0.23
N ASP A 33 -13.48 9.89 -0.20
CA ASP A 33 -12.70 8.68 -0.13
C ASP A 33 -13.26 7.57 -1.01
N MET A 34 -12.35 6.71 -1.45
CA MET A 34 -12.62 5.47 -2.14
C MET A 34 -11.75 4.38 -1.52
N LEU A 35 -12.36 3.25 -1.23
CA LEU A 35 -11.68 2.05 -0.80
C LEU A 35 -12.11 0.85 -1.66
N ALA A 36 -11.20 -0.10 -1.86
CA ALA A 36 -11.46 -1.35 -2.57
C ALA A 36 -11.22 -2.55 -1.66
N ASP A 37 -12.21 -3.45 -1.61
CA ASP A 37 -12.04 -4.74 -0.93
C ASP A 37 -11.35 -5.75 -1.85
N ASP A 38 -10.91 -6.86 -1.27
CA ASP A 38 -10.20 -7.91 -2.01
C ASP A 38 -11.14 -8.76 -2.90
N TYR A 39 -12.45 -8.55 -2.82
CA TYR A 39 -13.46 -9.17 -3.68
C TYR A 39 -13.83 -8.30 -4.90
N GLY A 40 -13.22 -7.12 -5.03
CA GLY A 40 -13.42 -6.20 -6.14
C GLY A 40 -14.62 -5.27 -5.99
N ASN A 41 -15.21 -5.18 -4.80
CA ASN A 41 -16.21 -4.14 -4.51
C ASN A 41 -15.53 -2.82 -4.17
N LEU A 42 -16.22 -1.75 -4.51
CA LEU A 42 -15.77 -0.37 -4.29
C LEU A 42 -16.65 0.30 -3.25
N TYR A 43 -16.01 1.01 -2.35
CA TYR A 43 -16.63 1.72 -1.26
C TYR A 43 -16.33 3.19 -1.42
N ILE A 44 -17.37 4.01 -1.51
CA ILE A 44 -17.23 5.45 -1.66
C ILE A 44 -17.82 6.14 -0.46
N TYR A 45 -17.01 6.97 0.17
CA TYR A 45 -17.43 7.84 1.26
C TYR A 45 -17.55 9.29 0.78
N LYS A 46 -18.71 9.89 1.05
CA LYS A 46 -19.00 11.28 0.73
C LYS A 46 -19.16 12.10 2.00
N ASN A 47 -18.40 13.18 2.10
CA ASN A 47 -18.46 14.06 3.27
C ASN A 47 -19.67 15.00 3.27
N LYS A 48 -20.30 15.21 2.11
CA LYS A 48 -21.40 16.17 1.95
C LYS A 48 -22.70 15.67 2.57
N ASP A 49 -23.00 14.39 2.41
CA ASP A 49 -24.22 13.74 2.90
C ASP A 49 -23.92 12.56 3.84
N PHE A 50 -22.65 12.39 4.24
CA PHE A 50 -22.15 11.28 5.06
C PHE A 50 -22.57 9.89 4.57
N SER A 51 -22.78 9.76 3.26
CA SER A 51 -23.12 8.47 2.67
C SER A 51 -21.88 7.60 2.50
N PHE A 52 -22.00 6.35 2.92
CA PHE A 52 -21.05 5.29 2.67
C PHE A 52 -21.71 4.28 1.75
N THR A 53 -21.27 4.23 0.50
CA THR A 53 -21.96 3.49 -0.57
C THR A 53 -21.04 2.41 -1.12
N LYS A 54 -21.57 1.19 -1.26
CA LYS A 54 -20.88 0.03 -1.81
C LYS A 54 -21.37 -0.27 -3.23
N TYR A 55 -20.42 -0.48 -4.13
CA TYR A 55 -20.63 -0.83 -5.51
C TYR A 55 -19.94 -2.15 -5.83
N ASP A 56 -20.53 -2.95 -6.71
CA ASP A 56 -19.87 -4.14 -7.24
C ASP A 56 -18.82 -3.75 -8.30
N SER A 57 -18.10 -4.76 -8.79
CA SER A 57 -17.07 -4.62 -9.83
C SER A 57 -17.60 -4.12 -11.17
N LEU A 58 -18.92 -4.16 -11.39
CA LEU A 58 -19.60 -3.64 -12.58
C LEU A 58 -20.12 -2.20 -12.38
N GLY A 59 -19.94 -1.63 -11.19
CA GLY A 59 -20.40 -0.29 -10.85
C GLY A 59 -21.85 -0.20 -10.40
N LYS A 60 -22.53 -1.32 -10.16
CA LYS A 60 -23.89 -1.33 -9.62
C LYS A 60 -23.83 -1.08 -8.13
N GLN A 61 -24.65 -0.15 -7.64
CA GLN A 61 -24.82 0.06 -6.21
C GLN A 61 -25.50 -1.16 -5.57
N ILE A 62 -24.82 -1.79 -4.62
CA ILE A 62 -25.30 -2.98 -3.90
C ILE A 62 -25.58 -2.73 -2.42
N GLY A 63 -25.13 -1.59 -1.88
CA GLY A 63 -25.42 -1.19 -0.50
C GLY A 63 -25.19 0.29 -0.29
N LYS A 64 -25.91 0.89 0.66
CA LYS A 64 -25.72 2.28 1.06
C LYS A 64 -26.10 2.45 2.52
N MET A 65 -25.24 3.14 3.25
CA MET A 65 -25.47 3.52 4.64
C MET A 65 -25.39 5.03 4.77
N MET A 66 -26.35 5.61 5.51
CA MET A 66 -26.35 7.02 5.84
C MET A 66 -25.83 7.17 7.27
N LEU A 67 -24.68 7.82 7.42
CA LEU A 67 -24.11 8.08 8.73
C LEU A 67 -24.64 9.43 9.24
N THR A 68 -24.94 9.52 10.53
CA THR A 68 -25.47 10.74 11.14
C THR A 68 -24.40 11.78 11.45
N VAL A 69 -23.14 11.34 11.51
CA VAL A 69 -21.94 12.15 11.75
C VAL A 69 -20.81 11.69 10.82
N PRO A 70 -19.72 12.45 10.68
CA PRO A 70 -18.55 11.99 9.96
C PRO A 70 -17.93 10.75 10.61
N TYR A 71 -17.63 9.73 9.80
CA TYR A 71 -16.78 8.61 10.18
C TYR A 71 -15.61 8.51 9.22
N LYS A 72 -14.49 8.07 9.75
CA LYS A 72 -13.36 7.60 8.98
C LYS A 72 -13.43 6.08 8.89
N VAL A 73 -13.47 5.57 7.65
CA VAL A 73 -13.35 4.15 7.36
C VAL A 73 -11.87 3.77 7.50
N GLN A 74 -11.54 2.81 8.36
CA GLN A 74 -10.13 2.41 8.52
C GLN A 74 -9.69 1.48 7.39
N THR A 75 -10.46 0.41 7.13
CA THR A 75 -10.18 -0.54 6.05
C THR A 75 -11.47 -1.25 5.63
N VAL A 76 -11.49 -1.70 4.37
CA VAL A 76 -12.53 -2.57 3.81
C VAL A 76 -11.96 -3.89 3.31
N GLN A 77 -10.67 -4.18 3.58
CA GLN A 77 -10.00 -5.40 3.14
C GLN A 77 -10.80 -6.66 3.50
N ASN A 78 -11.31 -6.70 4.74
CA ASN A 78 -12.28 -7.68 5.17
C ASN A 78 -13.69 -7.06 5.13
N PRO A 79 -14.50 -7.33 4.10
CA PRO A 79 -15.83 -6.74 3.99
C PRO A 79 -16.81 -7.28 5.03
N LEU A 80 -16.51 -8.39 5.72
CA LEU A 80 -17.36 -8.93 6.79
C LEU A 80 -17.29 -8.09 8.07
N TYR A 81 -16.24 -7.28 8.22
CA TYR A 81 -16.00 -6.48 9.42
C TYR A 81 -15.28 -5.19 9.02
N VAL A 82 -16.07 -4.17 8.69
CA VAL A 82 -15.58 -2.85 8.26
C VAL A 82 -15.54 -1.89 9.47
N PRO A 83 -14.35 -1.60 10.02
CA PRO A 83 -14.16 -0.63 11.10
C PRO A 83 -14.36 0.84 10.66
N LEU A 84 -15.25 1.54 11.36
CA LEU A 84 -15.51 2.97 11.19
C LEU A 84 -15.35 3.70 12.51
N PHE A 85 -14.50 4.73 12.54
CA PHE A 85 -14.30 5.55 13.73
C PHE A 85 -14.88 6.95 13.53
N SER A 86 -15.60 7.47 14.52
CA SER A 86 -16.00 8.88 14.57
C SER A 86 -15.35 9.58 15.75
N GLU A 87 -14.46 10.51 15.45
CA GLU A 87 -13.89 11.42 16.45
C GLU A 87 -14.99 12.30 17.08
N ASN A 88 -15.95 12.80 16.29
CA ASN A 88 -16.99 13.69 16.83
C ASN A 88 -17.98 12.96 17.73
N ALA A 89 -18.38 11.74 17.34
CA ALA A 89 -19.28 10.95 18.17
C ALA A 89 -18.56 10.16 19.26
N GLN A 90 -17.22 10.14 19.27
CA GLN A 90 -16.41 9.40 20.23
C GLN A 90 -16.84 7.93 20.31
N GLU A 91 -16.95 7.29 19.15
CA GLU A 91 -17.39 5.91 19.05
C GLU A 91 -16.78 5.18 17.84
N MET A 92 -16.79 3.86 17.94
CA MET A 92 -16.41 2.93 16.89
C MET A 92 -17.64 2.16 16.42
N LYS A 93 -17.81 2.01 15.12
CA LYS A 93 -18.83 1.18 14.50
C LYS A 93 -18.19 0.11 13.64
N PHE A 94 -18.82 -1.05 13.60
CA PHE A 94 -18.45 -2.14 12.70
C PHE A 94 -19.62 -2.51 11.84
N VAL A 95 -19.31 -2.76 10.57
CA VAL A 95 -20.31 -2.94 9.53
C VAL A 95 -20.01 -4.21 8.75
N ASP A 96 -21.06 -4.95 8.39
CA ASP A 96 -20.94 -6.16 7.58
C ASP A 96 -20.88 -5.87 6.07
N GLN A 97 -20.74 -6.93 5.28
CA GLN A 97 -20.66 -6.85 3.83
C GLN A 97 -21.92 -6.29 3.16
N ASN A 98 -23.05 -6.32 3.87
CA ASN A 98 -24.36 -5.85 3.43
C ASN A 98 -24.63 -4.40 3.87
N MET A 99 -23.64 -3.74 4.48
CA MET A 99 -23.73 -2.38 5.01
C MET A 99 -24.66 -2.25 6.22
N ASN A 100 -24.84 -3.33 7.00
CA ASN A 100 -25.54 -3.29 8.28
C ASN A 100 -24.56 -3.06 9.44
N GLU A 101 -24.96 -2.25 10.41
CA GLU A 101 -24.23 -2.12 11.68
C GLU A 101 -24.35 -3.42 12.47
N ILE A 102 -23.20 -4.04 12.78
CA ILE A 102 -23.12 -5.29 13.56
C ILE A 102 -22.69 -5.05 15.00
N GLN A 103 -21.94 -3.97 15.25
CA GLN A 103 -21.45 -3.63 16.57
C GLN A 103 -21.12 -2.14 16.66
N ARG A 104 -21.34 -1.58 17.85
CA ARG A 104 -20.98 -0.21 18.20
C ARG A 104 -20.35 -0.17 19.59
N ILE A 105 -19.29 0.61 19.73
CA ILE A 105 -18.56 0.83 20.98
C ILE A 105 -18.53 2.33 21.26
N ASP A 106 -19.10 2.74 22.39
CA ASP A 106 -19.06 4.13 22.87
C ASP A 106 -17.83 4.35 23.77
N PHE A 107 -17.11 5.45 23.55
CA PHE A 107 -15.93 5.83 24.32
C PHE A 107 -16.19 6.92 25.37
N LYS A 108 -17.30 7.69 25.28
CA LYS A 108 -17.51 8.95 26.03
C LYS A 108 -17.41 8.83 27.54
N GLN A 109 -17.83 7.70 28.10
CA GLN A 109 -17.85 7.49 29.56
C GLN A 109 -16.60 6.77 30.08
N LYS A 110 -15.77 6.23 29.18
CA LYS A 110 -14.67 5.31 29.53
C LYS A 110 -13.30 5.93 29.36
N PHE A 111 -13.15 6.77 28.35
CA PHE A 111 -11.88 7.37 27.98
C PHE A 111 -12.00 8.89 27.94
N GLY A 112 -10.86 9.57 27.83
CA GLY A 112 -10.84 10.96 27.45
C GLY A 112 -11.26 11.15 25.99
N PHE A 113 -10.82 12.26 25.40
CA PHE A 113 -11.06 12.52 23.99
C PHE A 113 -10.16 11.63 23.11
N ILE A 114 -10.76 10.61 22.51
CA ILE A 114 -10.10 9.73 21.56
C ILE A 114 -9.94 10.47 20.24
N ARG A 115 -8.70 10.74 19.86
CA ARG A 115 -8.32 11.40 18.61
C ARG A 115 -8.28 10.44 17.43
N MET A 116 -7.90 9.19 17.67
CA MET A 116 -7.84 8.14 16.66
C MET A 116 -8.09 6.79 17.31
N ALA A 117 -8.81 5.91 16.62
CA ALA A 117 -8.88 4.50 16.95
C ALA A 117 -8.31 3.69 15.79
N TYR A 118 -7.69 2.56 16.10
CA TYR A 118 -7.25 1.55 15.14
C TYR A 118 -7.75 0.17 15.62
N ALA A 119 -8.48 -0.54 14.76
CA ALA A 119 -8.89 -1.91 15.03
C ALA A 119 -7.83 -2.88 14.55
N GLU A 120 -7.14 -3.52 15.49
CA GLU A 120 -6.13 -4.54 15.19
C GLU A 120 -6.78 -5.86 14.78
N ASP A 121 -7.83 -6.25 15.51
CA ASP A 121 -8.59 -7.48 15.28
C ASP A 121 -10.07 -7.33 15.69
N LEU A 122 -10.77 -8.46 15.85
CA LEU A 122 -12.19 -8.52 16.20
C LEU A 122 -12.48 -8.33 17.71
N GLN A 123 -11.47 -8.04 18.54
CA GLN A 123 -11.59 -7.93 19.99
C GLN A 123 -10.82 -6.76 20.59
N GLN A 124 -9.83 -6.22 19.89
CA GLN A 124 -8.90 -5.22 20.39
C GLN A 124 -8.89 -3.95 19.53
N LEU A 125 -8.85 -2.82 20.22
CA LEU A 125 -8.62 -1.50 19.65
C LEU A 125 -7.37 -0.89 20.25
N TRP A 126 -6.65 -0.14 19.43
CA TRP A 126 -5.69 0.86 19.88
C TRP A 126 -6.36 2.22 19.84
N LEU A 127 -6.47 2.87 21.00
CA LEU A 127 -7.10 4.16 21.17
C LEU A 127 -6.05 5.20 21.50
N LEU A 128 -6.04 6.28 20.72
CA LEU A 128 -5.20 7.43 20.96
C LEU A 128 -5.99 8.47 21.75
N ASP A 129 -5.75 8.55 23.06
CA ASP A 129 -6.42 9.50 23.96
C ASP A 129 -5.60 10.79 24.05
N ASP A 130 -6.16 11.87 23.52
CA ASP A 130 -5.53 13.19 23.50
C ASP A 130 -5.66 13.93 24.83
N SER A 131 -6.66 13.59 25.65
CA SER A 131 -6.85 14.21 26.97
C SER A 131 -5.84 13.72 27.98
N THR A 132 -5.56 12.40 27.96
CA THR A 132 -4.58 11.80 28.88
C THR A 132 -3.18 11.67 28.28
N LYS A 133 -3.02 11.95 26.97
CA LYS A 133 -1.79 11.76 26.19
C LYS A 133 -1.31 10.32 26.31
N ARG A 134 -2.17 9.37 25.92
CA ARG A 134 -1.89 7.93 26.04
C ARG A 134 -2.31 7.16 24.80
N LEU A 135 -1.54 6.13 24.48
CA LEU A 135 -1.97 5.06 23.59
C LEU A 135 -2.50 3.91 24.45
N ILE A 136 -3.77 3.58 24.31
CA ILE A 136 -4.47 2.59 25.10
C ILE A 136 -4.74 1.37 24.22
N GLN A 137 -4.32 0.19 24.67
CA GLN A 137 -4.75 -1.08 24.09
C GLN A 137 -5.97 -1.57 24.86
N TYR A 138 -7.12 -1.63 24.19
CA TYR A 138 -8.41 -1.88 24.81
C TYR A 138 -9.08 -3.13 24.21
N ASN A 139 -9.41 -4.10 25.05
CA ASN A 139 -10.24 -5.23 24.69
C ASN A 139 -11.71 -4.85 24.85
N PHE A 140 -12.40 -4.63 23.73
CA PHE A 140 -13.80 -4.19 23.74
C PHE A 140 -14.80 -5.33 23.91
N ARG A 141 -14.37 -6.59 23.80
CA ARG A 141 -15.22 -7.76 24.07
C ARG A 141 -15.42 -7.94 25.57
N ASN A 142 -14.35 -7.79 26.34
CA ASN A 142 -14.34 -7.98 27.79
C ASN A 142 -14.41 -6.67 28.58
N ASP A 143 -14.44 -5.54 27.89
CA ASP A 143 -14.44 -4.20 28.49
C ASP A 143 -13.24 -3.96 29.42
N THR A 144 -12.03 -4.25 28.92
CA THR A 144 -10.80 -4.16 29.72
C THR A 144 -9.68 -3.45 28.98
N THR A 145 -9.00 -2.54 29.68
CA THR A 145 -7.74 -1.98 29.20
C THR A 145 -6.63 -3.00 29.43
N ILE A 146 -6.01 -3.47 28.34
CA ILE A 146 -4.90 -4.43 28.38
C ILE A 146 -3.62 -3.70 28.77
N ASN A 147 -3.28 -2.65 28.03
CA ASN A 147 -2.08 -1.85 28.22
C ASN A 147 -2.37 -0.37 28.01
N SER A 148 -1.53 0.48 28.57
CA SER A 148 -1.64 1.92 28.39
C SER A 148 -0.27 2.56 28.46
N PHE A 149 0.17 3.18 27.35
CA PHE A 149 1.50 3.74 27.19
C PHE A 149 1.42 5.27 27.15
N PRO A 150 2.25 6.02 27.91
CA PRO A 150 2.30 7.47 27.83
C PRO A 150 2.75 7.92 26.45
N PHE A 151 1.97 8.74 25.76
CA PHE A 151 2.22 9.17 24.38
C PHE A 151 1.99 10.66 24.22
N ASP A 152 3.06 11.42 24.41
CA ASP A 152 3.05 12.89 24.40
C ASP A 152 3.75 13.42 23.14
N ILE A 153 3.12 13.24 21.98
CA ILE A 153 3.55 13.89 20.73
C ILE A 153 2.42 14.76 20.19
N SER A 154 2.77 15.81 19.45
CA SER A 154 1.76 16.64 18.78
C SER A 154 1.06 15.85 17.67
N PHE A 155 -0.27 15.79 17.73
CA PHE A 155 -1.14 15.11 16.75
C PHE A 155 -1.75 16.08 15.72
N GLU A 156 -1.08 17.20 15.49
CA GLU A 156 -1.46 18.13 14.44
C GLU A 156 -1.46 17.42 13.08
N ASP A 157 -2.55 17.56 12.33
CA ASP A 157 -2.76 16.90 11.05
C ASP A 157 -2.62 15.36 11.07
N LEU A 158 -2.94 14.69 12.19
CA LEU A 158 -3.01 13.23 12.25
C LEU A 158 -4.04 12.69 11.25
N MET A 159 -3.57 11.94 10.27
CA MET A 159 -4.39 11.34 9.22
C MET A 159 -4.70 9.88 9.55
N ASP A 160 -3.76 9.10 10.08
CA ASP A 160 -3.98 7.69 10.42
C ASP A 160 -3.03 7.13 11.48
N LEU A 161 -3.44 6.02 12.09
CA LEU A 161 -2.70 5.25 13.08
C LEU A 161 -2.76 3.76 12.73
N LEU A 162 -1.63 3.08 12.82
CA LEU A 162 -1.53 1.64 12.72
C LEU A 162 -0.60 1.14 13.82
N VAL A 163 -0.96 0.04 14.47
CA VAL A 163 -0.06 -0.66 15.41
C VAL A 163 0.20 -2.05 14.88
N TYR A 164 1.47 -2.41 14.72
CA TYR A 164 1.87 -3.72 14.22
C TYR A 164 3.26 -4.08 14.75
N GLU A 165 3.46 -5.33 15.18
CA GLU A 165 4.74 -5.82 15.71
C GLU A 165 5.39 -4.88 16.74
N THR A 166 4.63 -4.40 17.73
CA THR A 166 5.10 -3.46 18.77
C THR A 166 5.62 -2.12 18.25
N LYS A 167 5.31 -1.78 17.00
CA LYS A 167 5.60 -0.48 16.39
C LYS A 167 4.31 0.29 16.22
N VAL A 168 4.39 1.60 16.45
CA VAL A 168 3.30 2.54 16.28
C VAL A 168 3.61 3.40 15.06
N TYR A 169 2.80 3.22 14.02
CA TYR A 169 2.90 3.95 12.78
C TYR A 169 1.91 5.12 12.81
N VAL A 170 2.44 6.32 12.62
CA VAL A 170 1.69 7.57 12.66
C VAL A 170 1.79 8.22 11.29
N LEU A 171 0.63 8.47 10.67
CA LEU A 171 0.55 9.16 9.39
C LEU A 171 -0.03 10.55 9.60
N THR A 172 0.64 11.53 9.04
CA THR A 172 0.13 12.90 8.88
C THR A 172 0.02 13.21 7.39
N LYS A 173 -0.53 14.38 7.05
CA LYS A 173 -0.53 14.84 5.64
C LYS A 173 0.86 14.94 5.03
N LYS A 174 1.89 15.19 5.85
CA LYS A 174 3.24 15.57 5.40
C LYS A 174 4.33 14.54 5.70
N HIS A 175 4.10 13.63 6.66
CA HIS A 175 5.11 12.71 7.16
C HIS A 175 4.48 11.40 7.60
N ILE A 176 5.25 10.32 7.41
CA ILE A 176 5.13 9.08 8.16
C ILE A 176 6.16 9.10 9.29
N ARG A 177 5.74 8.67 10.48
CA ARG A 177 6.63 8.45 11.63
C ARG A 177 6.36 7.09 12.23
N ILE A 178 7.43 6.40 12.62
CA ILE A 178 7.34 5.08 13.24
C ILE A 178 8.03 5.17 14.60
N TYR A 179 7.35 4.67 15.62
CA TYR A 179 7.82 4.64 16.99
C TYR A 179 7.77 3.22 17.53
N ASN A 180 8.50 2.94 18.59
CA ASN A 180 8.20 1.77 19.44
C ASN A 180 7.11 2.12 20.48
N LEU A 181 6.69 1.16 21.30
CA LEU A 181 5.70 1.38 22.38
C LEU A 181 6.20 2.28 23.53
N LYS A 182 7.51 2.56 23.59
CA LYS A 182 8.10 3.58 24.49
C LYS A 182 8.13 4.96 23.85
N PHE A 183 7.66 5.06 22.60
CA PHE A 183 7.61 6.27 21.79
C PHE A 183 8.96 6.88 21.43
N GLU A 184 9.98 6.03 21.39
CA GLU A 184 11.25 6.37 20.76
C GLU A 184 11.05 6.31 19.24
N LYS A 185 11.41 7.39 18.54
CA LYS A 185 11.26 7.50 17.09
C LYS A 185 12.26 6.57 16.39
N LEU A 186 11.75 5.58 15.67
CA LEU A 186 12.54 4.62 14.90
C LEU A 186 12.79 5.09 13.46
N PHE A 187 11.82 5.78 12.88
CA PHE A 187 11.87 6.21 11.48
C PHE A 187 10.98 7.44 11.24
N GLU A 188 11.39 8.28 10.29
CA GLU A 188 10.59 9.40 9.78
C GLU A 188 10.92 9.63 8.31
N ALA A 189 9.90 9.85 7.50
CA ALA A 189 10.05 10.25 6.10
C ALA A 189 8.93 11.20 5.68
N PRO A 190 9.19 12.11 4.74
CA PRO A 190 8.16 12.95 4.16
C PRO A 190 7.19 12.11 3.31
N VAL A 191 5.93 12.53 3.28
CA VAL A 191 4.86 11.99 2.43
C VAL A 191 4.03 13.18 1.96
N GLU A 192 3.66 13.20 0.69
CA GLU A 192 2.77 14.24 0.18
C GLU A 192 1.31 13.78 0.28
N ASN A 193 0.49 14.53 1.02
CA ASN A 193 -0.95 14.26 1.21
C ASN A 193 -1.26 12.82 1.65
N GLY A 194 -0.57 12.37 2.70
CA GLY A 194 -0.85 11.07 3.33
C GLY A 194 -2.30 10.96 3.80
N LYS A 195 -2.92 9.80 3.58
CA LYS A 195 -4.36 9.59 3.85
C LYS A 195 -4.64 8.43 4.80
N ARG A 196 -4.09 7.25 4.52
CA ARG A 196 -4.24 6.06 5.37
C ARG A 196 -3.09 5.08 5.23
N PHE A 197 -2.95 4.20 6.20
CA PHE A 197 -2.16 3.00 6.09
C PHE A 197 -2.98 1.87 5.47
N ARG A 198 -2.30 0.95 4.79
CA ARG A 198 -2.85 -0.36 4.40
C ARG A 198 -1.81 -1.42 4.74
N ARG A 199 -2.22 -2.43 5.52
CA ARG A 199 -1.36 -3.56 5.86
C ARG A 199 -1.66 -4.72 4.93
N GLU A 200 -0.62 -5.28 4.31
CA GLU A 200 -0.69 -6.49 3.49
C GLU A 200 0.32 -7.49 4.04
N ASN A 201 -0.14 -8.36 4.94
CA ASN A 201 0.75 -9.19 5.77
C ASN A 201 1.79 -8.28 6.46
N ASP A 202 3.08 -8.54 6.28
CA ASP A 202 4.14 -7.75 6.90
C ASP A 202 4.43 -6.42 6.17
N ALA A 203 3.83 -6.21 4.99
CA ALA A 203 4.03 -4.98 4.23
C ALA A 203 3.13 -3.86 4.75
N ILE A 204 3.73 -2.74 5.12
CA ILE A 204 3.01 -1.50 5.42
C ILE A 204 3.05 -0.58 4.21
N LEU A 205 1.87 -0.27 3.69
CA LEU A 205 1.66 0.68 2.61
C LEU A 205 1.11 1.98 3.18
N VAL A 206 1.52 3.09 2.59
CA VAL A 206 0.93 4.42 2.80
C VAL A 206 0.18 4.78 1.54
N ILE A 207 -1.13 4.99 1.68
CA ILE A 207 -1.99 5.51 0.64
C ILE A 207 -2.00 7.04 0.80
N ALA A 208 -1.51 7.74 -0.21
CA ALA A 208 -1.64 9.19 -0.35
C ALA A 208 -2.81 9.51 -1.30
N ASN A 209 -2.99 10.78 -1.66
CA ASN A 209 -4.03 11.16 -2.63
C ASN A 209 -3.78 10.57 -4.02
N ASN A 210 -2.53 10.59 -4.47
CA ASN A 210 -2.14 10.32 -5.85
C ASN A 210 -1.06 9.21 -5.97
N SER A 211 -0.59 8.68 -4.85
CA SER A 211 0.50 7.70 -4.81
C SER A 211 0.31 6.66 -3.71
N ILE A 212 1.00 5.52 -3.88
CA ILE A 212 1.07 4.44 -2.91
C ILE A 212 2.54 4.15 -2.66
N LEU A 213 2.96 4.33 -1.41
CA LEU A 213 4.33 4.09 -0.97
C LEU A 213 4.38 2.83 -0.10
N LYS A 214 5.41 2.01 -0.24
CA LYS A 214 5.70 0.88 0.64
C LYS A 214 6.85 1.23 1.57
N TYR A 215 6.63 1.05 2.87
CA TYR A 215 7.71 1.08 3.83
C TYR A 215 8.52 -0.21 3.75
N VAL A 216 9.84 -0.08 3.58
CA VAL A 216 10.80 -1.17 3.61
C VAL A 216 11.82 -0.86 4.70
N PRO A 217 11.96 -1.71 5.74
CA PRO A 217 12.95 -1.52 6.78
C PRO A 217 14.34 -1.27 6.18
N GLU A 218 15.10 -0.35 6.76
CA GLU A 218 16.45 0.08 6.34
C GLU A 218 16.52 0.82 4.98
N LYS A 219 15.62 0.53 4.04
CA LYS A 219 15.56 1.20 2.72
C LYS A 219 14.65 2.43 2.69
N GLY A 220 13.76 2.57 3.68
CA GLY A 220 12.83 3.69 3.79
C GLY A 220 11.56 3.52 2.95
N MET A 221 11.08 4.60 2.35
CA MET A 221 9.83 4.60 1.56
C MET A 221 10.13 4.36 0.09
N SER A 222 9.43 3.39 -0.52
CA SER A 222 9.55 3.04 -1.94
C SER A 222 8.22 3.25 -2.67
N PRO A 223 8.16 3.99 -3.78
CA PRO A 223 6.92 4.15 -4.53
C PRO A 223 6.53 2.83 -5.21
N VAL A 224 5.24 2.49 -5.12
CA VAL A 224 4.67 1.30 -5.76
C VAL A 224 3.70 1.68 -6.88
N PHE A 225 2.99 2.80 -6.70
CA PHE A 225 2.09 3.41 -7.65
C PHE A 225 2.17 4.94 -7.51
N ASP A 226 2.11 5.65 -8.63
CA ASP A 226 2.11 7.11 -8.67
C ASP A 226 1.43 7.57 -9.97
N ASP A 227 0.44 8.47 -9.86
CA ASP A 227 -0.11 9.25 -10.98
C ASP A 227 -0.37 10.68 -10.48
N PRO A 228 0.44 11.68 -10.88
CA PRO A 228 0.28 13.07 -10.44
C PRO A 228 -1.09 13.69 -10.70
N GLU A 229 -1.85 13.19 -11.67
CA GLU A 229 -3.18 13.69 -12.03
C GLU A 229 -4.31 12.96 -11.29
N ALA A 230 -4.00 11.89 -10.53
CA ALA A 230 -4.96 11.18 -9.71
C ALA A 230 -5.41 12.01 -8.50
N GLN A 231 -6.72 12.00 -8.24
CA GLN A 231 -7.33 12.69 -7.11
C GLN A 231 -7.43 11.78 -5.88
N ILE A 232 -7.72 10.49 -6.11
CA ILE A 232 -7.83 9.47 -5.08
C ILE A 232 -7.22 8.20 -5.64
N VAL A 233 -6.34 7.55 -4.88
CA VAL A 233 -5.84 6.21 -5.19
C VAL A 233 -6.20 5.23 -4.09
N ASP A 234 -6.34 3.96 -4.47
CA ASP A 234 -6.36 2.84 -3.55
C ASP A 234 -5.82 1.57 -4.22
N LYS A 235 -5.71 0.49 -3.45
CA LYS A 235 -5.28 -0.81 -3.92
C LYS A 235 -6.12 -1.89 -3.27
N ASN A 236 -6.33 -3.01 -3.95
CA ASN A 236 -6.67 -4.29 -3.34
C ASN A 236 -5.61 -5.37 -3.64
N ILE A 237 -5.84 -6.63 -3.27
CA ILE A 237 -4.86 -7.70 -3.56
C ILE A 237 -4.63 -7.95 -5.07
N LEU A 238 -5.54 -7.54 -5.95
CA LEU A 238 -5.50 -7.82 -7.39
C LEU A 238 -5.15 -6.62 -8.26
N SER A 239 -5.43 -5.40 -7.80
CA SER A 239 -5.39 -4.20 -8.65
C SER A 239 -5.10 -2.91 -7.88
N TYR A 240 -4.59 -1.91 -8.61
CA TYR A 240 -4.63 -0.51 -8.20
C TYR A 240 -5.88 0.17 -8.76
N PHE A 241 -6.38 1.15 -8.03
CA PHE A 241 -7.56 1.94 -8.37
C PHE A 241 -7.19 3.41 -8.28
N GLU A 242 -7.66 4.21 -9.22
CA GLU A 242 -7.52 5.67 -9.13
C GLU A 242 -8.75 6.39 -9.67
N ILE A 243 -9.07 7.53 -9.08
CA ILE A 243 -10.06 8.46 -9.61
C ILE A 243 -9.32 9.64 -10.22
N LYS A 244 -9.52 9.85 -11.52
CA LYS A 244 -8.89 10.92 -12.30
C LYS A 244 -9.87 11.45 -13.33
N GLY A 245 -10.04 12.77 -13.40
CA GLY A 245 -11.01 13.39 -14.32
C GLY A 245 -12.44 12.85 -14.17
N ASN A 246 -12.88 12.56 -12.94
CA ASN A 246 -14.19 11.97 -12.62
C ASN A 246 -14.42 10.56 -13.22
N LYS A 247 -13.35 9.85 -13.59
CA LYS A 247 -13.40 8.45 -14.03
C LYS A 247 -12.60 7.61 -13.05
N LEU A 248 -13.04 6.37 -12.85
CA LEU A 248 -12.30 5.37 -12.08
C LEU A 248 -11.54 4.47 -13.05
N TYR A 249 -10.24 4.35 -12.82
CA TYR A 249 -9.35 3.45 -13.56
C TYR A 249 -8.92 2.29 -12.68
N LEU A 250 -8.73 1.13 -13.31
CA LEU A 250 -8.36 -0.12 -12.68
C LEU A 250 -7.13 -0.71 -13.37
N TYR A 251 -6.06 -0.93 -12.59
CA TYR A 251 -4.82 -1.51 -13.08
C TYR A 251 -4.58 -2.88 -12.43
N SER A 252 -4.78 -3.95 -13.19
CA SER A 252 -4.51 -5.31 -12.72
C SER A 252 -3.03 -5.53 -12.44
N LEU A 253 -2.70 -5.97 -11.22
CA LEU A 253 -1.32 -6.22 -10.77
C LEU A 253 -0.63 -7.29 -11.61
N GLU A 254 -1.35 -8.33 -12.04
CA GLU A 254 -0.78 -9.37 -12.90
C GLU A 254 -0.36 -8.80 -14.26
N LYS A 255 -1.21 -7.96 -14.85
CA LYS A 255 -0.92 -7.32 -16.14
C LYS A 255 0.24 -6.34 -15.99
N VAL A 256 0.28 -5.58 -14.90
CA VAL A 256 1.39 -4.65 -14.60
C VAL A 256 2.71 -5.41 -14.42
N LYS A 257 2.72 -6.54 -13.69
CA LYS A 257 3.92 -7.39 -13.53
C LYS A 257 4.41 -7.91 -14.87
N LYS A 258 3.50 -8.44 -15.71
CA LYS A 258 3.83 -8.95 -17.05
C LYS A 258 4.37 -7.85 -17.96
N ALA A 259 3.78 -6.65 -17.94
CA ALA A 259 4.25 -5.52 -18.72
C ALA A 259 5.66 -5.07 -18.29
N ARG A 260 5.92 -4.95 -16.97
CA ARG A 260 7.26 -4.61 -16.44
C ARG A 260 8.32 -5.65 -16.83
N GLN A 261 7.98 -6.94 -16.79
CA GLN A 261 8.89 -8.01 -17.22
C GLN A 261 9.19 -7.95 -18.71
N GLN A 262 8.19 -7.65 -19.54
CA GLN A 262 8.38 -7.48 -20.99
C GLN A 262 9.20 -6.25 -21.35
N GLU A 263 9.05 -5.16 -20.59
CA GLU A 263 9.84 -3.93 -20.77
C GLU A 263 11.30 -4.14 -20.35
N GLN A 264 11.54 -4.84 -19.24
CA GLN A 264 12.88 -5.25 -18.81
C GLN A 264 13.56 -6.15 -19.85
N GLN A 265 12.84 -7.15 -20.40
CA GLN A 265 13.36 -8.01 -21.47
C GLN A 265 13.67 -7.23 -22.76
N LYS A 266 12.85 -6.24 -23.12
CA LYS A 266 13.11 -5.38 -24.29
C LYS A 266 14.34 -4.50 -24.12
N ILE A 267 14.55 -3.94 -22.92
CA ILE A 267 15.74 -3.16 -22.58
C ILE A 267 17.00 -4.05 -22.64
N GLU A 268 16.91 -5.29 -22.15
CA GLU A 268 18.00 -6.27 -22.20
C GLU A 268 18.35 -6.68 -23.64
N LEU A 269 17.34 -6.91 -24.49
CA LEU A 269 17.49 -7.21 -25.92
C LEU A 269 18.09 -6.03 -26.71
N GLN A 270 17.67 -4.79 -26.43
CA GLN A 270 18.24 -3.60 -27.06
C GLN A 270 19.71 -3.36 -26.68
N ASN A 271 20.08 -3.66 -25.44
CA ASN A 271 21.48 -3.58 -24.99
C ASN A 271 22.36 -4.64 -25.66
N ILE A 272 21.82 -5.83 -25.94
CA ILE A 272 22.53 -6.89 -26.67
C ILE A 272 22.71 -6.50 -28.15
N GLU A 273 21.68 -5.96 -28.81
CA GLU A 273 21.76 -5.52 -30.20
C GLU A 273 22.76 -4.36 -30.40
N GLN A 274 22.81 -3.39 -29.48
CA GLN A 274 23.78 -2.29 -29.52
C GLN A 274 25.23 -2.72 -29.30
N SER A 275 25.48 -3.84 -28.60
CA SER A 275 26.83 -4.38 -28.40
C SER A 275 27.36 -5.14 -29.62
N SER A 276 26.48 -5.55 -30.56
CA SER A 276 26.82 -6.42 -31.69
C SER A 276 27.15 -5.69 -33.00
N GLY A 277 27.05 -4.35 -33.03
CA GLY A 277 27.14 -3.55 -34.26
C GLY A 277 28.36 -2.63 -34.36
N LYS A 278 29.59 -3.17 -34.48
CA LYS A 278 30.75 -2.46 -35.08
C LYS A 278 31.66 -3.45 -35.85
N PRO A 279 32.05 -3.16 -37.10
CA PRO A 279 32.92 -4.04 -37.89
C PRO A 279 34.37 -3.97 -37.43
N LEU A 280 35.05 -5.12 -37.44
CA LEU A 280 36.51 -5.24 -37.36
C LEU A 280 37.16 -4.54 -38.55
N GLU A 281 38.08 -3.61 -38.29
CA GLU A 281 39.14 -3.28 -39.24
C GLU A 281 40.47 -2.99 -38.52
N ASN A 282 41.48 -3.75 -38.96
CA ASN A 282 42.93 -3.57 -38.87
C ASN A 282 43.68 -3.97 -37.59
N ILE A 283 44.32 -5.15 -37.71
CA ILE A 283 45.53 -5.58 -36.99
C ILE A 283 46.72 -5.36 -37.94
N GLU A 284 47.74 -4.64 -37.48
CA GLU A 284 49.19 -4.68 -37.79
C GLU A 284 49.78 -3.30 -37.40
N ASP A 285 50.93 -3.11 -36.75
CA ASP A 285 51.93 -3.93 -36.07
C ASP A 285 52.92 -2.94 -35.37
N LYS A 286 53.74 -3.45 -34.44
CA LYS A 286 55.02 -2.90 -33.91
C LYS A 286 55.08 -2.02 -32.64
N SER A 287 55.29 -2.75 -31.53
CA SER A 287 56.51 -2.74 -30.67
C SER A 287 56.98 -1.46 -29.95
N LYS A 288 56.98 -1.49 -28.61
CA LYS A 288 58.16 -1.74 -27.73
C LYS A 288 57.76 -1.62 -26.25
N GLY A 289 58.35 -2.47 -25.41
CA GLY A 289 57.91 -2.77 -24.04
C GLY A 289 58.25 -1.72 -22.98
N THR A 290 57.73 -1.92 -21.76
CA THR A 290 58.48 -2.35 -20.55
C THR A 290 57.46 -2.66 -19.43
N GLU A 291 57.81 -3.65 -18.61
CA GLU A 291 57.32 -4.13 -17.29
C GLU A 291 56.57 -3.09 -16.41
N ALA A 292 55.74 -3.41 -15.41
CA ALA A 292 55.06 -4.58 -14.87
C ALA A 292 54.14 -4.04 -13.75
N GLU A 293 52.92 -4.56 -13.58
CA GLU A 293 52.27 -4.82 -12.27
C GLU A 293 50.89 -5.45 -12.48
N LYS A 294 50.75 -6.70 -12.05
CA LYS A 294 49.51 -7.49 -12.09
C LYS A 294 48.60 -7.10 -10.92
N LYS A 295 47.37 -6.66 -11.22
CA LYS A 295 46.23 -6.72 -10.30
C LYS A 295 45.73 -8.17 -10.21
N PRO A 296 45.41 -8.71 -9.01
CA PRO A 296 44.73 -9.99 -8.90
C PRO A 296 43.25 -9.83 -9.23
N SER A 297 42.76 -10.83 -9.94
CA SER A 297 41.41 -11.05 -10.43
C SER A 297 40.39 -11.29 -9.32
N ASP A 298 39.18 -10.78 -9.57
CA ASP A 298 37.93 -11.16 -8.92
C ASP A 298 37.81 -12.69 -8.80
N ASN A 299 37.74 -13.20 -7.56
CA ASN A 299 37.26 -14.55 -7.27
C ASN A 299 36.75 -14.72 -5.83
N THR A 300 36.22 -13.65 -5.24
CA THR A 300 35.79 -13.63 -3.83
C THR A 300 34.30 -13.97 -3.64
N LEU A 301 33.48 -13.89 -4.69
CA LEU A 301 32.04 -14.14 -4.62
C LEU A 301 31.66 -15.62 -4.78
N GLU A 302 32.37 -16.37 -5.62
CA GLU A 302 32.11 -17.80 -5.81
C GLU A 302 32.49 -18.61 -4.56
N GLN A 303 33.58 -18.22 -3.86
CA GLN A 303 33.99 -18.87 -2.60
C GLN A 303 33.02 -18.62 -1.42
N LEU A 304 32.28 -17.49 -1.42
CA LEU A 304 31.28 -17.21 -0.38
C LEU A 304 29.97 -17.96 -0.58
N ILE A 305 29.65 -18.36 -1.82
CA ILE A 305 28.44 -19.10 -2.15
C ILE A 305 28.62 -20.60 -1.84
N GLU A 306 29.81 -21.15 -2.05
CA GLU A 306 30.12 -22.53 -1.64
C GLU A 306 30.12 -22.70 -0.11
N GLN A 307 30.69 -21.75 0.65
CA GLN A 307 30.75 -21.84 2.11
C GLN A 307 29.40 -21.68 2.82
N THR A 308 28.40 -21.06 2.18
CA THR A 308 27.06 -20.94 2.77
C THR A 308 26.19 -22.18 2.53
N SER A 309 26.48 -22.93 1.47
CA SER A 309 25.74 -24.15 1.11
C SER A 309 26.13 -25.35 1.99
N GLU A 310 27.40 -25.47 2.37
CA GLU A 310 27.85 -26.56 3.27
C GLU A 310 27.35 -26.40 4.72
N VAL A 311 27.15 -25.16 5.19
CA VAL A 311 26.65 -24.90 6.55
C VAL A 311 25.15 -25.21 6.68
N GLN A 312 24.37 -25.11 5.61
CA GLN A 312 22.95 -25.50 5.62
C GLN A 312 22.74 -27.01 5.55
N ALA A 313 23.64 -27.77 4.90
CA ALA A 313 23.55 -29.23 4.86
C ALA A 313 23.87 -29.87 6.22
N ALA A 314 24.87 -29.35 6.95
CA ALA A 314 25.26 -29.89 8.27
C ALA A 314 24.25 -29.59 9.40
N GLY A 315 23.38 -28.60 9.23
CA GLY A 315 22.34 -28.25 10.22
C GLY A 315 21.10 -29.14 10.18
N VAL A 316 20.83 -29.78 9.03
CA VAL A 316 19.60 -30.58 8.82
C VAL A 316 19.78 -32.04 9.26
N GLU A 317 21.00 -32.60 9.21
CA GLU A 317 21.27 -33.96 9.72
C GLU A 317 21.27 -34.07 11.26
N LYS A 318 21.38 -32.95 12.00
CA LYS A 318 21.33 -32.94 13.47
C LYS A 318 19.92 -32.83 14.08
N LEU A 319 18.88 -32.74 13.26
CA LEU A 319 17.48 -32.61 13.72
C LEU A 319 16.61 -33.84 13.40
N ILE A 320 17.19 -34.90 12.82
CA ILE A 320 16.45 -36.11 12.40
C ILE A 320 16.98 -37.40 13.07
N ASN A 321 17.83 -37.31 14.09
CA ASN A 321 18.21 -38.47 14.93
C ASN A 321 17.83 -38.27 16.39
#